data_AF-A0A351TNR1-F1
#
_entry.id   AF-A0A351TNR1-F1
#
_cell.length_a   1.000
_cell.length_b   1.000
_cell.length_c   1.000
_cell.angle_alpha   90.00
_cell.angle_beta   90.00
_cell.angle_gamma   90.00
#
_symmetry.space_group_name_H-M   'P 1'
#
loop_
_entity.id
_entity.type
_entity.pdbx_description
1 polymer ?
#
loop_
_entity_poly.entity_id
_entity_poly.type
_entity_poly.pdbx_seq_one_letter_code
_entity_poly.pdbx_strand_id
1 'polypeptide(L)'
;ACPFDAMGSTMATYGGQNVGAGKLDRIGQGLKSCIRLGAGYAVIALLVSIFMGRSLATLFLDSSETAIIDNVRFLMIMNTAFYFPLALVNIIRFLIQGMGFPTFAILAGVFEMLARGLTGFVLVPLFGFTGVALGSPIAWLFADAFLIPAYFHVRKTLSAKLAADRG
;
A
#
# COMPACT_ATOMS: atom_id res chain seq x y z
N ALA A 1 0.58 15.46 -3.60
CA ALA A 1 1.04 14.23 -2.93
C ALA A 1 -0.18 13.46 -2.46
N CYS A 2 -0.31 12.18 -2.80
CA CYS A 2 -1.42 11.37 -2.31
C CYS A 2 -1.26 11.23 -0.78
N PRO A 3 -2.33 11.30 0.03
CA PRO A 3 -2.22 11.22 1.49
C PRO A 3 -1.48 9.96 1.98
N PHE A 4 -1.52 8.87 1.21
CA PHE A 4 -0.73 7.66 1.48
C PHE A 4 0.78 7.87 1.37
N ASP A 5 1.25 8.66 0.39
CA ASP A 5 2.68 8.96 0.23
C ASP A 5 3.17 9.89 1.34
N ALA A 6 2.34 10.84 1.76
CA ALA A 6 2.64 11.73 2.89
C ALA A 6 2.75 10.93 4.20
N MET A 7 1.84 9.98 4.43
CA MET A 7 1.92 9.05 5.56
C MET A 7 3.17 8.16 5.48
N GLY A 8 3.49 7.61 4.31
CA GLY A 8 4.70 6.82 4.08
C GLY A 8 5.98 7.61 4.38
N SER A 9 6.14 8.80 3.80
CA SER A 9 7.30 9.67 4.01
C SER A 9 7.47 10.05 5.48
N THR A 10 6.36 10.38 6.17
CA THR A 10 6.38 10.65 7.62
C THR A 10 6.88 9.44 8.40
N MET A 11 6.45 8.23 8.02
CA MET A 11 6.85 6.98 8.65
C MET A 11 8.30 6.60 8.36
N ALA A 12 8.86 6.94 7.20
CA ALA A 12 10.29 6.79 6.93
C ALA A 12 11.12 7.65 7.89
N THR A 13 10.80 8.94 8.01
CA THR A 13 11.49 9.85 8.93
C THR A 13 11.32 9.40 10.38
N TYR A 14 10.10 9.02 10.78
CA TYR A 14 9.81 8.54 12.13
C TYR A 14 10.57 7.25 12.44
N GLY A 15 10.63 6.31 11.50
CA GLY A 15 11.40 5.07 11.60
C GLY A 15 12.89 5.35 11.81
N GLY A 16 13.49 6.17 10.95
CA GLY A 16 14.92 6.51 11.04
C GLY A 16 15.29 7.23 12.34
N GLN A 17 14.49 8.20 12.76
CA GLN A 17 14.72 8.92 14.03
C GLN A 17 14.64 8.00 15.26
N ASN A 18 13.64 7.11 15.30
CA ASN A 18 13.48 6.21 16.44
C ASN A 18 14.50 5.06 16.43
N VAL A 19 14.92 4.57 15.26
CA VAL A 19 16.02 3.62 15.15
C VAL A 19 17.32 4.24 15.64
N GLY A 20 17.66 5.45 15.18
CA GLY A 20 18.85 6.17 15.64
C GLY A 20 18.85 6.48 17.15
N ALA A 21 17.67 6.69 17.74
CA ALA A 21 17.51 6.90 19.18
C ALA A 21 17.33 5.59 19.99
N GLY A 22 17.34 4.42 19.36
CA GLY A 22 17.13 3.11 20.00
C GLY A 22 15.73 2.86 20.57
N LYS A 23 14.70 3.58 20.11
CA LYS A 23 13.32 3.55 20.62
C LYS A 23 12.37 2.77 19.70
N LEU A 24 12.65 1.48 19.46
CA LEU A 24 11.86 0.63 18.56
C LEU A 24 10.40 0.40 18.99
N ASP A 25 10.08 0.57 20.27
CA ASP A 25 8.70 0.45 20.76
C ASP A 25 7.78 1.56 20.22
N ARG A 26 8.33 2.76 20.02
CA ARG A 26 7.59 3.89 19.44
C ARG A 26 7.24 3.66 17.98
N ILE A 27 8.12 2.97 17.24
CA ILE A 27 7.90 2.64 15.81
C ILE A 27 6.61 1.82 15.63
N GLY A 28 6.40 0.80 16.47
CA GLY A 28 5.19 -0.03 16.42
C GLY A 28 3.92 0.76 16.73
N GLN A 29 3.98 1.71 17.67
CA GLN A 29 2.85 2.58 18.00
C GLN A 29 2.53 3.56 16.87
N GLY A 30 3.56 4.19 16.28
CA GLY A 30 3.43 5.07 15.11
C GLY A 30 2.84 4.34 13.91
N LEU A 31 3.32 3.12 13.65
CA LEU A 31 2.80 2.26 12.58
C LEU A 31 1.31 1.96 12.77
N LYS A 32 0.89 1.53 13.96
CA LYS A 32 -0.55 1.28 14.24
C LYS A 32 -1.41 2.53 14.06
N SER A 33 -0.90 3.71 14.44
CA SER A 33 -1.63 4.96 14.25
C SER A 33 -1.72 5.37 12.78
N CYS A 34 -0.65 5.22 11.99
CA CYS A 34 -0.70 5.44 10.55
C CYS A 34 -1.59 4.42 9.83
N ILE A 35 -1.59 3.15 10.23
CA ILE A 35 -2.50 2.14 9.67
C ILE A 35 -3.96 2.51 9.94
N ARG A 36 -4.30 2.99 11.15
CA ARG A 36 -5.66 3.46 11.46
C ARG A 36 -6.06 4.68 10.61
N LEU A 37 -5.15 5.62 10.40
CA LEU A 37 -5.38 6.76 9.51
C LEU A 37 -5.58 6.32 8.05
N GLY A 38 -4.73 5.40 7.57
CA GLY A 38 -4.85 4.79 6.24
C GLY A 38 -6.16 4.04 6.07
N ALA A 39 -6.61 3.30 7.08
CA ALA A 39 -7.91 2.62 7.08
C ALA A 39 -9.08 3.62 7.02
N GLY A 40 -9.05 4.67 7.85
CA GLY A 40 -10.06 5.73 7.82
C GLY A 40 -10.13 6.41 6.45
N TYR A 41 -8.97 6.71 5.85
CA TYR A 41 -8.92 7.30 4.53
C TYR A 41 -9.41 6.33 3.43
N ALA A 42 -9.07 5.04 3.50
CA ALA A 42 -9.55 4.04 2.57
C ALA A 42 -11.08 3.91 2.60
N VAL A 43 -11.69 3.94 3.80
CA VAL A 43 -13.15 3.93 3.96
C VAL A 43 -13.79 5.19 3.36
N ILE A 44 -13.21 6.38 3.62
CA ILE A 44 -13.70 7.63 3.03
C ILE A 44 -13.59 7.58 1.50
N ALA A 45 -12.45 7.13 0.97
CA ALA A 45 -12.24 7.00 -0.48
C ALA A 45 -13.22 6.01 -1.12
N LEU A 46 -13.51 4.88 -0.46
CA LEU A 46 -14.51 3.92 -0.90
C LEU A 46 -15.92 4.53 -0.92
N LEU A 47 -16.32 5.25 0.15
CA LEU A 47 -17.61 5.92 0.19
C LEU A 47 -17.73 6.96 -0.93
N VAL A 48 -16.72 7.82 -1.11
CA VAL A 48 -16.69 8.79 -2.21
C VAL A 48 -16.76 8.08 -3.56
N SER A 49 -16.07 6.97 -3.74
CA SER A 49 -16.10 6.20 -4.98
C SER A 49 -17.46 5.54 -5.26
N ILE A 50 -18.14 5.04 -4.23
CA ILE A 50 -19.48 4.43 -4.37
C ILE A 50 -20.53 5.49 -4.71
N PHE A 51 -20.49 6.65 -4.05
CA PHE A 51 -21.49 7.72 -4.20
C PHE A 51 -21.20 8.67 -5.37
N MET A 52 -19.94 9.04 -5.61
CA MET A 52 -19.53 9.99 -6.65
C MET A 52 -18.77 9.34 -7.82
N GLY A 53 -18.50 8.04 -7.81
CA GLY A 53 -17.70 7.38 -8.86
C GLY A 53 -18.29 7.54 -10.27
N ARG A 54 -19.61 7.56 -10.41
CA ARG A 54 -20.28 7.82 -11.70
C ARG A 54 -20.11 9.27 -12.15
N SER A 55 -20.22 10.22 -11.22
CA SER A 55 -20.07 11.66 -11.51
C SER A 55 -18.62 12.05 -11.83
N LEU A 56 -17.66 11.36 -11.22
CA LEU A 56 -16.24 11.48 -11.53
C LEU A 56 -15.90 10.90 -12.91
N ALA A 57 -16.50 9.76 -13.27
CA ALA A 57 -16.30 9.15 -14.60
C ALA A 57 -16.86 10.04 -15.72
N THR A 58 -18.04 10.64 -15.55
CA THR A 58 -18.65 11.57 -16.52
C THR A 58 -17.91 12.90 -16.66
N LEU A 59 -16.93 13.17 -15.81
CA LEU A 59 -16.06 14.36 -15.89
C LEU A 59 -14.96 14.19 -16.94
N PHE A 60 -14.64 12.94 -17.29
CA PHE A 60 -13.62 12.57 -18.27
C PHE A 60 -14.17 11.82 -19.49
N LEU A 61 -15.39 11.28 -19.40
CA LEU A 61 -16.05 10.53 -20.45
C LEU A 61 -17.40 11.15 -20.81
N ASP A 62 -17.74 11.13 -22.09
CA ASP A 62 -19.06 11.56 -22.56
C ASP A 62 -20.15 10.66 -22.00
N SER A 63 -21.30 11.27 -21.66
CA SER A 63 -22.43 10.59 -21.02
C SER A 63 -23.06 9.48 -21.88
N SER A 64 -22.73 9.43 -23.18
CA SER A 64 -23.17 8.42 -24.14
C SER A 64 -22.45 7.08 -23.97
N GLU A 65 -21.25 7.05 -23.39
CA GLU A 65 -20.45 5.83 -23.21
C GLU A 65 -20.77 5.11 -21.90
N THR A 66 -22.05 4.84 -21.68
CA THR A 66 -22.59 4.20 -20.46
C THR A 66 -21.89 2.87 -20.11
N ALA A 67 -21.53 2.06 -21.11
CA ALA A 67 -20.80 0.81 -20.91
C ALA A 67 -19.37 1.02 -20.36
N ILE A 68 -18.70 2.11 -20.76
CA ILE A 68 -17.36 2.43 -20.28
C ILE A 68 -17.44 3.07 -18.89
N ILE A 69 -18.45 3.89 -18.63
CA ILE A 69 -18.73 4.46 -17.30
C ILE A 69 -18.97 3.37 -16.25
N ASP A 70 -19.74 2.31 -16.59
CA ASP A 70 -19.99 1.21 -15.66
C ASP A 70 -18.72 0.36 -15.41
N ASN A 71 -17.89 0.15 -16.43
CA ASN A 71 -16.58 -0.48 -16.27
C ASN A 71 -15.64 0.36 -15.37
N VAL A 72 -15.55 1.67 -15.60
CA VAL A 72 -14.75 2.59 -14.78
C VAL A 72 -15.25 2.61 -13.34
N ARG A 73 -16.56 2.62 -13.12
CA ARG A 73 -17.15 2.54 -11.79
C ARG A 73 -16.80 1.23 -11.09
N PHE A 74 -16.90 0.10 -11.79
CA PHE A 74 -16.50 -1.20 -11.26
C PHE A 74 -15.01 -1.25 -10.89
N LEU A 75 -14.16 -0.72 -11.78
CA LEU A 75 -12.72 -0.58 -11.52
C LEU A 75 -12.46 0.28 -10.28
N MET A 76 -13.09 1.45 -10.18
CA MET A 76 -12.90 2.38 -9.07
C MET A 76 -13.35 1.78 -7.74
N ILE A 77 -14.51 1.12 -7.69
CA ILE A 77 -15.02 0.47 -6.48
C ILE A 77 -14.10 -0.68 -6.06
N MET A 78 -13.70 -1.53 -7.00
CA MET A 78 -12.75 -2.61 -6.72
C MET A 78 -11.41 -2.04 -6.21
N ASN A 79 -10.84 -1.04 -6.88
CA ASN A 79 -9.59 -0.44 -6.43
C ASN A 79 -9.71 0.16 -5.03
N THR A 80 -10.74 0.97 -4.79
CA THR A 80 -10.94 1.64 -3.50
C THR A 80 -11.28 0.68 -2.37
N ALA A 81 -11.93 -0.46 -2.65
CA ALA A 81 -12.13 -1.51 -1.66
C ALA A 81 -10.79 -2.11 -1.18
N PHE A 82 -9.78 -2.13 -2.05
CA PHE A 82 -8.42 -2.60 -1.75
C PHE A 82 -7.41 -1.46 -1.52
N TYR A 83 -7.86 -0.24 -1.21
CA TYR A 83 -6.95 0.84 -0.79
C TYR A 83 -6.33 0.61 0.58
N PHE A 84 -6.92 -0.25 1.41
CA PHE A 84 -6.33 -0.61 2.69
C PHE A 84 -4.96 -1.31 2.53
N PRO A 85 -4.82 -2.36 1.69
CA PRO A 85 -3.52 -2.92 1.32
C PRO A 85 -2.56 -1.88 0.74
N LEU A 86 -3.04 -1.01 -0.16
CA LEU A 86 -2.19 0.05 -0.73
C LEU A 86 -1.59 0.95 0.35
N ALA A 87 -2.39 1.36 1.34
CA ALA A 87 -1.92 2.17 2.45
C ALA A 87 -0.86 1.42 3.28
N LEU A 88 -1.10 0.14 3.58
CA LEU A 88 -0.16 -0.73 4.30
C LEU A 88 1.17 -0.85 3.57
N VAL A 89 1.14 -1.16 2.27
CA VAL A 89 2.33 -1.31 1.44
C VAL A 89 3.19 -0.06 1.51
N ASN A 90 2.56 1.12 1.38
CA ASN A 90 3.29 2.38 1.33
C ASN A 90 3.88 2.71 2.70
N ILE A 91 3.06 2.60 3.75
CA ILE A 91 3.48 2.88 5.13
C ILE A 91 4.62 1.94 5.55
N ILE A 92 4.48 0.63 5.35
CA ILE A 92 5.46 -0.37 5.79
C ILE A 92 6.74 -0.26 4.95
N ARG A 93 6.64 -0.09 3.63
CA ARG A 93 7.80 0.01 2.74
C ARG A 93 8.68 1.21 3.10
N PHE A 94 8.07 2.39 3.22
CA PHE A 94 8.79 3.60 3.60
C PHE A 94 9.34 3.50 5.03
N LEU A 95 8.60 2.87 5.95
CA LEU A 95 9.11 2.62 7.30
C LEU A 95 10.35 1.71 7.30
N ILE A 96 10.31 0.57 6.59
CA ILE A 96 11.44 -0.35 6.47
C ILE A 96 12.65 0.35 5.84
N GLN A 97 12.42 1.17 4.83
CA GLN A 97 13.46 1.98 4.20
C GLN A 97 14.07 2.98 5.21
N GLY A 98 13.24 3.68 5.97
CA GLY A 98 13.67 4.61 7.02
C GLY A 98 14.39 3.94 8.19
N MET A 99 14.06 2.68 8.49
CA MET A 99 14.74 1.88 9.53
C MET A 99 16.14 1.39 9.12
N GLY A 100 16.61 1.69 7.91
CA GLY A 100 17.92 1.29 7.41
C GLY A 100 17.95 -0.05 6.68
N PHE A 101 16.79 -0.57 6.27
CA PHE A 101 16.67 -1.84 5.52
C PHE A 101 16.07 -1.64 4.12
N PRO A 102 16.61 -0.73 3.28
CA PRO A 102 16.06 -0.41 1.97
C PRO A 102 16.00 -1.63 1.04
N THR A 103 16.90 -2.61 1.20
CA THR A 103 16.95 -3.81 0.35
C THR A 103 15.66 -4.63 0.41
N PHE A 104 15.04 -4.78 1.59
CA PHE A 104 13.77 -5.49 1.73
C PHE A 104 12.62 -4.74 1.05
N ALA A 105 12.63 -3.40 1.15
CA ALA A 105 11.66 -2.54 0.48
C ALA A 105 11.78 -2.64 -1.06
N ILE A 106 13.02 -2.70 -1.57
CA ILE A 106 13.30 -2.88 -3.00
C ILE A 106 12.84 -4.27 -3.48
N LEU A 107 13.20 -5.34 -2.75
CA LEU A 107 12.76 -6.70 -3.07
C LEU A 107 11.23 -6.81 -3.12
N ALA A 108 10.53 -6.25 -2.13
CA ALA A 108 9.07 -6.19 -2.13
C ALA A 108 8.51 -5.47 -3.37
N GLY A 109 9.14 -4.37 -3.78
CA GLY A 109 8.77 -3.64 -5.00
C GLY A 109 9.04 -4.43 -6.29
N VAL A 110 10.12 -5.21 -6.34
CA VAL A 110 10.39 -6.12 -7.48
C VAL A 110 9.33 -7.21 -7.55
N PHE A 111 8.99 -7.85 -6.43
CA PHE A 111 7.90 -8.84 -6.39
C PHE A 111 6.55 -8.24 -6.78
N GLU A 112 6.25 -7.01 -6.35
CA GLU A 112 5.06 -6.28 -6.76
C GLU A 112 5.02 -6.04 -8.27
N MET A 113 6.14 -5.60 -8.88
CA MET A 113 6.25 -5.41 -10.33
C MET A 113 6.08 -6.73 -11.09
N LEU A 114 6.69 -7.80 -10.61
CA LEU A 114 6.53 -9.14 -11.18
C LEU A 114 5.09 -9.61 -11.07
N ALA A 115 4.45 -9.44 -9.91
CA ALA A 115 3.04 -9.78 -9.70
C ALA A 115 2.15 -8.98 -10.65
N ARG A 116 2.36 -7.66 -10.79
CA ARG A 116 1.62 -6.83 -11.78
C ARG A 116 1.83 -7.32 -13.20
N GLY A 117 3.06 -7.65 -13.58
CA GLY A 117 3.37 -8.24 -14.88
C GLY A 117 2.61 -9.54 -15.09
N LEU A 118 2.71 -10.48 -14.15
CA LEU A 118 2.03 -11.77 -14.23
C LEU A 118 0.51 -11.62 -14.32
N THR A 119 -0.06 -10.73 -13.52
CA THR A 119 -1.51 -10.50 -13.52
C THR A 119 -1.95 -9.83 -14.82
N GLY A 120 -1.12 -8.94 -15.37
CA GLY A 120 -1.29 -8.35 -16.70
C GLY A 120 -1.23 -9.38 -17.83
N PHE A 121 -0.24 -10.27 -17.83
CA PHE A 121 -0.03 -11.24 -18.91
C PHE A 121 -0.93 -12.48 -18.81
N VAL A 122 -1.36 -12.86 -17.60
CA VAL A 122 -2.14 -14.09 -17.35
C VAL A 122 -3.61 -13.77 -17.05
N LEU A 123 -3.88 -12.83 -16.15
CA LEU A 123 -5.24 -12.55 -15.69
C LEU A 123 -6.05 -11.69 -16.68
N VAL A 124 -5.40 -10.79 -17.43
CA VAL A 124 -6.08 -9.98 -18.46
C VAL A 124 -6.62 -10.83 -19.61
N PRO A 125 -5.88 -11.78 -20.21
CA PRO A 125 -6.47 -12.63 -21.25
C PRO A 125 -7.54 -13.60 -20.74
N LEU A 126 -7.55 -13.95 -19.44
CA LEU A 126 -8.55 -14.85 -18.84
C LEU A 126 -9.82 -14.13 -18.37
N PHE A 127 -9.70 -12.93 -17.79
CA PHE A 127 -10.80 -12.21 -17.12
C PHE A 127 -11.09 -10.84 -17.74
N GLY A 128 -10.40 -10.46 -18.82
CA GLY A 128 -10.57 -9.18 -19.50
C GLY A 128 -10.36 -7.99 -18.56
N PHE A 129 -11.32 -7.06 -18.56
CA PHE A 129 -11.27 -5.83 -17.76
C PHE A 129 -11.25 -6.10 -16.25
N THR A 130 -11.87 -7.19 -15.78
CA THR A 130 -11.81 -7.62 -14.37
C THR A 130 -10.41 -8.07 -13.98
N GLY A 131 -9.67 -8.70 -14.90
CA GLY A 131 -8.27 -9.07 -14.69
C GLY A 131 -7.37 -7.85 -14.48
N VAL A 132 -7.63 -6.77 -15.23
CA VAL A 132 -6.98 -5.46 -15.02
C VAL A 132 -7.37 -4.87 -13.66
N ALA A 133 -8.66 -4.92 -13.32
CA ALA A 133 -9.18 -4.38 -12.05
C ALA A 133 -8.59 -5.09 -10.82
N LEU A 134 -8.40 -6.41 -10.90
CA LEU A 134 -7.85 -7.25 -9.83
C LEU A 134 -6.31 -7.24 -9.80
N GLY A 135 -5.64 -6.84 -10.88
CA GLY A 135 -4.18 -6.77 -10.96
C GLY A 135 -3.54 -5.91 -9.89
N SER A 136 -4.08 -4.71 -9.65
CA SER A 136 -3.57 -3.81 -8.62
C SER A 136 -3.81 -4.34 -7.19
N PRO A 137 -5.04 -4.76 -6.81
CA PRO A 137 -5.30 -5.41 -5.52
C PRO A 137 -4.41 -6.61 -5.23
N ILE A 138 -4.23 -7.51 -6.21
CA ILE A 138 -3.42 -8.72 -6.05
C ILE A 138 -1.96 -8.35 -5.81
N ALA A 139 -1.42 -7.40 -6.58
CA ALA A 139 -0.06 -6.94 -6.40
C ALA A 139 0.18 -6.36 -5.00
N TRP A 140 -0.76 -5.55 -4.49
CA TRP A 140 -0.67 -4.98 -3.14
C TRP A 140 -0.78 -6.04 -2.05
N LEU A 141 -1.70 -6.99 -2.19
CA LEU A 141 -1.84 -8.12 -1.26
C LEU A 141 -0.57 -8.97 -1.19
N PHE A 142 0.04 -9.28 -2.34
CA PHE A 142 1.32 -9.99 -2.39
C PHE A 142 2.45 -9.20 -1.75
N ALA A 143 2.51 -7.90 -2.02
CA ALA A 143 3.52 -7.02 -1.44
C ALA A 143 3.36 -6.89 0.08
N ASP A 144 2.13 -6.76 0.60
CA ASP A 144 1.86 -6.77 2.04
C ASP A 144 2.20 -8.11 2.69
N ALA A 145 1.85 -9.22 2.04
CA ALA A 145 2.20 -10.56 2.51
C ALA A 145 3.72 -10.74 2.63
N PHE A 146 4.51 -10.04 1.84
CA PHE A 146 5.98 -10.03 1.94
C PHE A 146 6.51 -8.98 2.94
N LEU A 147 5.92 -7.78 2.96
CA LEU A 147 6.35 -6.65 3.78
C LEU A 147 6.03 -6.83 5.27
N ILE A 148 4.91 -7.48 5.61
CA ILE A 148 4.52 -7.73 7.00
C ILE A 148 5.56 -8.62 7.71
N PRO A 149 5.93 -9.81 7.18
CA PRO A 149 7.02 -10.61 7.76
C PRO A 149 8.36 -9.88 7.75
N ALA A 150 8.68 -9.16 6.67
CA ALA A 150 9.92 -8.39 6.58
C ALA A 150 10.00 -7.33 7.69
N TYR A 151 8.90 -6.64 8.00
CA TYR A 151 8.82 -5.69 9.09
C TYR A 151 9.10 -6.34 10.46
N PHE A 152 8.47 -7.48 10.75
CA PHE A 152 8.72 -8.21 12.00
C PHE A 152 10.17 -8.68 12.10
N HIS A 153 10.75 -9.18 11.00
CA HIS A 153 12.14 -9.58 10.94
C HIS A 153 13.08 -8.39 11.21
N VAL A 154 12.88 -7.28 10.50
CA VAL A 154 13.67 -6.05 10.67
C VAL A 154 13.58 -5.53 12.11
N ARG A 155 12.38 -5.53 12.71
CA ARG A 155 12.17 -5.12 14.10
C ARG A 155 12.95 -6.03 15.08
N LYS A 156 12.93 -7.35 14.86
CA LYS A 156 13.65 -8.31 15.70
C LYS A 156 15.16 -8.14 15.57
N THR A 157 15.68 -7.99 14.34
CA THR A 157 17.10 -7.77 14.06
C THR A 157 17.61 -6.46 14.66
N LEU A 158 16.83 -5.38 14.54
CA LEU A 158 17.14 -4.10 15.19
C LEU A 158 17.15 -4.20 16.70
N SER A 159 16.18 -4.91 17.29
CA SER A 159 16.11 -5.11 18.74
C SER A 159 17.32 -5.88 19.26
N ALA A 160 17.75 -6.92 18.53
CA ALA A 160 18.95 -7.69 18.86
C ALA A 160 20.23 -6.85 18.76
N LYS A 161 20.37 -6.02 17.70
CA LYS A 161 21.51 -5.09 17.57
C LYS A 161 21.58 -4.08 18.71
N LEU A 162 20.45 -3.47 19.06
CA LEU A 162 20.38 -2.50 20.17
C LEU A 162 20.66 -3.11 21.54
N ALA A 163 20.37 -4.40 21.72
CA ALA A 163 20.73 -5.14 22.92
C ALA A 163 22.23 -5.46 22.98
N ALA A 164 22.84 -5.78 21.84
CA ALA A 164 24.28 -6.05 21.74
C ALA A 164 25.15 -4.80 21.94
N ASP A 165 24.68 -3.62 21.51
CA ASP A 165 25.40 -2.34 21.66
C ASP A 165 25.38 -1.79 23.11
N ARG A 166 24.57 -2.39 23.98
CA ARG A 166 24.40 -2.01 25.40
C ARG A 166 25.09 -2.96 26.38
N GLY A 167 25.67 -4.06 25.91
CA GLY A 167 26.42 -5.03 26.72
C GLY A 167 27.92 -4.87 26.53
#